data_AF-A0A351KW58-F1
#
_entry.id   AF-A0A351KW58-F1
#
_cell.length_a   1.000
_cell.length_b   1.000
_cell.length_c   1.000
_cell.angle_alpha   90.00
_cell.angle_beta   90.00
_cell.angle_gamma   90.00
#
_symmetry.space_group_name_H-M   'P 1'
#
loop_
_entity.id
_entity.type
_entity.pdbx_description
1 polymer ?
#
loop_
_entity_poly.entity_id
_entity_poly.type
_entity_poly.pdbx_seq_one_letter_code
_entity_poly.pdbx_strand_id
1 'polypeptide(L)' 'SSLGRIDQHRVRTGKLEDDEWPRMTSAINILAETKLYIDDTPAMTPTEVRARCRRLAREN' A
#
# COMPACT_ATOMS: atom_id res chain seq x y z
N SER A 1 -0.57 1.64 -13.20
CA SER A 1 0.02 1.98 -11.89
C SER A 1 1.46 2.41 -12.09
N SER A 2 2.04 3.24 -11.23
CA SER A 2 3.41 3.76 -11.43
C SER A 2 4.51 2.76 -11.08
N LEU A 3 4.35 1.98 -10.00
CA LEU A 3 5.37 1.04 -9.51
C LEU A 3 5.47 -0.25 -10.34
N GLY A 4 4.34 -0.92 -10.62
CA GLY A 4 4.33 -2.13 -11.45
C GLY A 4 4.19 -1.85 -12.96
N ARG A 5 3.85 -0.60 -13.33
CA ARG A 5 3.46 -0.21 -14.71
C ARG A 5 2.26 -1.00 -15.28
N ILE A 6 1.49 -1.70 -14.44
CA ILE A 6 0.36 -2.54 -14.85
C ILE A 6 -0.92 -1.70 -14.90
N ASP A 7 -1.80 -1.96 -15.86
CA ASP A 7 -3.12 -1.34 -15.89
C ASP A 7 -3.90 -1.61 -14.59
N GLN A 8 -4.44 -0.56 -13.96
CA GLN A 8 -5.09 -0.69 -12.65
C GLN A 8 -6.43 -1.46 -12.73
N HIS A 9 -7.14 -1.40 -13.85
CA HIS A 9 -8.36 -2.17 -14.07
C HIS A 9 -8.05 -3.67 -14.14
N ARG A 10 -6.93 -4.06 -14.76
CA ARG A 10 -6.50 -5.46 -14.79
C ARG A 10 -6.15 -5.99 -13.41
N VAL A 11 -5.44 -5.21 -12.60
CA VAL A 11 -5.18 -5.55 -11.20
C VAL A 11 -6.47 -5.75 -10.41
N ARG A 12 -7.44 -4.84 -10.54
CA ARG A 12 -8.74 -4.93 -9.83
C ARG A 12 -9.60 -6.13 -10.28
N THR A 13 -9.48 -6.54 -11.53
CA THR A 13 -10.29 -7.62 -12.12
C THR A 13 -9.61 -8.98 -12.08
N GLY A 14 -8.31 -9.03 -11.72
CA GLY A 14 -7.50 -10.25 -11.76
C GLY A 14 -7.12 -10.72 -13.17
N LYS A 15 -7.42 -9.94 -14.22
CA LYS A 15 -7.17 -10.28 -15.64
C LYS A 15 -5.79 -9.83 -16.10
N LEU A 16 -4.75 -10.35 -15.44
CA LEU A 16 -3.37 -10.05 -15.75
C LEU A 16 -2.89 -10.86 -16.96
N GLU A 17 -2.06 -10.24 -17.79
CA GLU A 17 -1.26 -10.95 -18.80
C GLU A 17 -0.06 -11.67 -18.14
N ASP A 18 0.48 -12.67 -18.83
CA ASP A 18 1.59 -13.49 -18.33
C ASP A 18 2.85 -12.65 -18.02
N ASP A 19 3.12 -11.59 -18.77
CA ASP A 19 4.25 -10.68 -18.55
C ASP A 19 4.00 -9.66 -17.42
N GLU A 20 2.74 -9.45 -17.02
CA GLU A 20 2.36 -8.54 -15.94
C GLU A 20 2.55 -9.19 -14.56
N TRP A 21 2.45 -10.52 -14.46
CA TRP A 21 2.64 -11.25 -13.20
C TRP A 21 4.00 -10.97 -12.54
N PRO A 22 5.16 -11.13 -13.23
CA PRO A 22 6.46 -10.82 -12.64
C PRO A 22 6.57 -9.37 -12.15
N ARG A 23 5.95 -8.43 -12.87
CA ARG A 23 5.96 -7.01 -12.54
C ARG A 23 5.11 -6.70 -11.30
N MET A 24 4.00 -7.41 -11.14
CA MET A 24 3.16 -7.31 -9.95
C MET A 24 3.91 -7.85 -8.73
N THR A 25 4.52 -9.02 -8.85
CA THR A 25 5.31 -9.63 -7.77
C THR A 25 6.47 -8.73 -7.35
N SER A 26 7.20 -8.14 -8.31
CA SER A 26 8.27 -7.19 -8.00
C SER A 26 7.75 -5.97 -7.22
N ALA A 27 6.63 -5.38 -7.65
CA ALA A 27 6.03 -4.25 -6.95
C ALA A 27 5.57 -4.62 -5.52
N ILE A 28 5.02 -5.82 -5.34
CA ILE A 28 4.60 -6.33 -4.02
C ILE A 28 5.82 -6.49 -3.10
N ASN A 29 6.92 -7.04 -3.59
CA ASN A 29 8.14 -7.21 -2.79
C ASN A 29 8.70 -5.88 -2.29
N ILE A 30 8.72 -4.85 -3.15
CA ILE A 30 9.13 -3.49 -2.75
C ILE A 30 8.23 -2.96 -1.64
N LEU A 31 6.91 -3.13 -1.77
CA LEU A 31 5.95 -2.67 -0.77
C LEU A 31 6.07 -3.46 0.54
N ALA A 32 6.39 -4.75 0.48
CA ALA A 32 6.55 -5.61 1.65
C ALA A 32 7.74 -5.18 2.53
N GLU A 33 8.80 -4.63 1.93
CA GLU A 33 9.96 -4.10 2.64
C GLU A 33 9.78 -2.64 3.12
N THR A 34 8.69 -1.97 2.72
CA THR A 34 8.47 -0.57 3.03
C THR A 34 7.82 -0.41 4.41
N LYS A 35 8.27 0.58 5.20
CA LYS A 35 7.58 1.06 6.42
C LYS A 35 6.29 1.84 6.07
N LEU A 36 5.31 1.15 5.49
CA LEU A 36 4.00 1.68 5.11
C LEU A 36 2.95 1.26 6.15
N TYR A 37 2.30 2.24 6.77
CA TYR A 37 1.26 1.99 7.77
C TYR A 37 -0.06 2.61 7.29
N ILE A 38 -1.12 1.82 7.32
CA ILE A 38 -2.46 2.22 6.86
C ILE A 38 -3.42 2.13 8.05
N ASP A 39 -4.14 3.22 8.31
CA ASP A 39 -5.22 3.28 9.29
C ASP A 39 -6.49 3.72 8.55
N ASP A 40 -7.43 2.80 8.36
CA ASP A 40 -8.69 3.03 7.63
C ASP A 40 -9.85 3.44 8.56
N THR A 41 -9.56 3.78 9.83
CA THR A 41 -10.58 4.19 10.80
C THR A 41 -11.34 5.43 10.30
N PRO A 42 -12.66 5.36 10.08
CA PRO A 42 -13.44 6.51 9.64
C PRO A 42 -13.62 7.55 10.75
N ALA A 43 -13.94 8.79 10.37
CA ALA A 43 -14.33 9.88 11.27
C ALA A 43 -13.31 10.23 12.39
N MET A 44 -12.01 10.00 12.15
CA MET A 44 -10.95 10.31 13.11
C MET A 44 -10.75 11.83 13.29
N THR A 45 -10.65 12.27 14.53
CA THR A 45 -10.34 13.67 14.86
C THR A 45 -8.86 13.98 14.66
N PRO A 46 -8.46 15.25 14.42
CA PRO A 46 -7.05 15.62 14.28
C PRO A 46 -6.19 15.26 15.51
N THR A 47 -6.77 15.24 16.71
CA THR A 47 -6.06 14.87 17.95
C THR A 47 -5.74 13.38 17.99
N GLU A 48 -6.66 12.53 17.55
CA GLU A 48 -6.46 11.08 17.47
C GLU A 48 -5.42 10.73 16.41
N VAL A 49 -5.48 11.33 15.22
CA VAL A 49 -4.44 11.16 14.18
C VAL A 49 -3.06 11.48 14.77
N ARG A 50 -2.92 12.65 15.41
CA ARG A 50 -1.64 13.07 16.01
C ARG A 50 -1.17 12.08 17.09
N ALA A 51 -2.07 11.59 17.94
CA ALA A 51 -1.72 10.64 18.99
C ALA A 51 -1.22 9.31 18.39
N ARG A 52 -1.93 8.77 17.39
CA ARG A 52 -1.56 7.51 16.71
C ARG A 52 -0.24 7.63 15.97
N CYS A 53 -0.02 8.69 15.19
CA CYS A 53 1.26 8.93 14.51
C CYS A 53 2.44 9.02 15.48
N ARG A 54 2.29 9.73 16.60
CA ARG A 54 3.35 9.82 17.62
C ARG A 54 3.67 8.49 18.28
N ARG A 55 2.65 7.66 18.54
CA ARG A 55 2.85 6.33 19.10
C ARG A 55 3.60 5.44 18.10
N LEU A 56 3.14 5.41 16.86
CA LEU A 56 3.75 4.64 15.78
C LEU A 56 5.24 4.99 15.59
N ALA A 57 5.58 6.28 15.61
CA ALA A 57 6.95 6.78 15.50
C ALA A 57 7.85 6.48 16.72
N ARG A 58 7.27 6.08 17.86
CA ARG A 58 8.02 5.62 19.04
C ARG A 58 8.28 4.12 19.02
N GLU A 59 7.37 3.36 18.40
CA GLU A 59 7.41 1.90 18.36
C GLU A 59 8.28 1.35 17.20
N ASN A 60 8.64 2.18 16.19
CA ASN A 60 9.32 1.79 14.94
C ASN A 60 10.46 2.74 14.53
#